data_AF-A0A7J2SR79-F1
#
_entry.id   AF-A0A7J2SR79-F1
#
_cell.length_a   1.000
_cell.length_b   1.000
_cell.length_c   1.000
_cell.angle_alpha   90.00
_cell.angle_beta   90.00
_cell.angle_gamma   90.00
#
_symmetry.space_group_name_H-M   'P 1'
#
loop_
_entity.id
_entity.type
_entity.pdbx_description
1 polymer ?
#
loop_
_entity_poly.entity_id
_entity_poly.type
_entity_poly.pdbx_seq_one_letter_code
_entity_poly.pdbx_strand_id
1 'polypeptide(L)' 'MMHHVTPEVRRLMVKARKNGMKVKDIVRIFGVSRKTVWKWVRRAKHPGRESFKDLPKTPHKVKRKIDVYTENAIIILR' A
#
# COMPACT_ATOMS: atom_id res chain seq x y z
N MET A 1 11.90 -6.07 13.10
CA MET A 1 12.32 -5.55 11.78
C MET A 1 11.13 -5.51 10.84
N MET A 2 10.80 -4.35 10.28
CA MET A 2 9.75 -4.24 9.26
C MET A 2 10.42 -4.23 7.88
N HIS A 3 10.53 -5.41 7.25
CA HIS A 3 11.02 -5.48 5.88
C HIS A 3 10.11 -4.65 4.96
N HIS A 4 10.71 -3.79 4.14
CA HIS A 4 9.98 -3.05 3.12
C HIS A 4 9.34 -4.04 2.13
N VAL A 5 8.03 -4.20 2.23
CA VAL A 5 7.28 -5.12 1.37
C VAL A 5 7.07 -4.45 0.01
N THR A 6 7.88 -4.81 -0.98
CA THR A 6 7.76 -4.31 -2.36
C THR A 6 6.47 -4.83 -3.01
N PRO A 7 5.95 -4.17 -4.07
CA PRO A 7 4.77 -4.64 -4.82
C PRO A 7 4.86 -6.09 -5.31
N GLU A 8 6.05 -6.59 -5.58
CA GLU A 8 6.31 -7.97 -6.00
C GLU A 8 6.15 -8.95 -4.85
N VAL A 9 6.74 -8.65 -3.69
CA VAL A 9 6.59 -9.46 -2.48
C VAL A 9 5.11 -9.52 -2.08
N ARG A 10 4.37 -8.42 -2.16
CA ARG A 10 2.91 -8.41 -1.87
C ARG A 10 2.13 -9.34 -2.80
N ARG A 11 2.50 -9.39 -4.09
CA ARG A 11 1.91 -10.31 -5.08
C ARG A 11 2.21 -11.76 -4.74
N LEU A 12 3.47 -12.08 -4.41
CA LEU A 12 3.88 -13.43 -4.01
C LEU A 12 3.13 -13.92 -2.77
N MET A 13 2.98 -13.06 -1.76
CA MET A 13 2.23 -13.38 -0.55
C MET A 13 0.76 -13.71 -0.83
N VAL A 14 0.10 -12.92 -1.68
CA VAL A 14 -1.29 -13.17 -2.05
C VAL A 14 -1.41 -14.43 -2.91
N LYS A 15 -0.47 -14.68 -3.83
CA LYS A 15 -0.42 -15.91 -4.64
C LYS A 15 -0.26 -17.14 -3.75
N ALA A 16 0.66 -17.11 -2.78
CA ALA A 16 0.84 -18.16 -1.78
C ALA A 16 -0.46 -18.45 -1.01
N ARG A 17 -1.19 -17.39 -0.62
CA ARG A 17 -2.49 -17.57 0.04
C ARG A 17 -3.56 -18.16 -0.88
N LYS A 18 -3.64 -17.72 -2.14
CA LYS A 18 -4.56 -18.28 -3.15
C LYS A 18 -4.27 -19.75 -3.44
N ASN A 19 -2.99 -20.14 -3.39
CA ASN A 19 -2.54 -21.53 -3.54
C ASN A 19 -2.79 -22.40 -2.29
N GLY A 20 -3.49 -21.89 -1.27
CA GLY A 20 -3.87 -22.66 -0.08
C GLY A 20 -2.89 -22.62 1.09
N MET A 21 -1.75 -21.90 1.00
CA MET A 21 -0.83 -21.81 2.13
C MET A 21 -1.48 -21.15 3.35
N LYS A 22 -1.13 -21.65 4.55
CA LYS A 22 -1.60 -21.07 5.81
C LYS A 22 -0.87 -19.76 6.08
N VAL A 23 -1.59 -18.80 6.67
CA VAL A 23 -1.04 -17.47 7.01
C VAL A 23 0.18 -17.57 7.94
N LYS A 24 0.23 -18.57 8.82
CA LYS A 24 1.37 -18.81 9.72
C LYS A 24 2.66 -19.09 8.93
N ASP A 25 2.59 -19.90 7.88
CA ASP A 25 3.74 -20.25 7.05
C ASP A 25 4.18 -19.06 6.20
N ILE A 26 3.23 -18.30 5.66
CA ILE A 26 3.50 -17.06 4.91
C ILE A 26 4.22 -16.05 5.80
N VAL A 27 3.79 -15.87 7.06
CA VAL A 27 4.47 -15.01 8.02
C VAL A 27 5.92 -15.42 8.24
N ARG A 28 6.18 -16.73 8.39
CA ARG A 28 7.52 -17.27 8.61
C ARG A 28 8.43 -17.08 7.39
N ILE A 29 7.92 -17.33 6.19
CA ILE A 29 8.67 -17.22 4.93
C ILE A 29 9.04 -15.77 4.62
N PHE A 30 8.07 -14.85 4.78
CA PHE A 30 8.26 -13.46 4.38
C PHE A 30 8.75 -12.54 5.51
N GLY A 31 8.82 -13.03 6.75
CA GLY A 31 9.29 -12.24 7.90
C GLY A 31 8.38 -11.05 8.24
N VAL A 32 7.07 -11.15 7.98
CA VAL A 32 6.11 -10.06 8.20
C VAL A 32 5.02 -10.42 9.20
N SER A 33 4.35 -9.42 9.77
CA SER A 33 3.23 -9.68 10.69
C SER A 33 2.03 -10.32 9.98
N ARG A 34 1.23 -11.10 10.74
CA ARG A 34 -0.08 -11.64 10.27
C ARG A 34 -1.00 -10.54 9.76
N LYS A 35 -0.97 -9.37 10.40
CA LYS A 35 -1.74 -8.17 10.01
C LYS A 35 -1.39 -7.71 8.59
N THR A 36 -0.10 -7.73 8.24
CA THR A 36 0.38 -7.39 6.91
C THR A 36 -0.14 -8.37 5.85
N VAL A 37 -0.09 -9.68 6.14
CA VAL A 37 -0.63 -10.71 5.22
C VAL A 37 -2.11 -10.45 4.95
N TRP A 38 -2.92 -10.30 6.00
CA TRP A 38 -4.36 -10.09 5.88
C TRP A 38 -4.72 -8.78 5.16
N LYS A 39 -3.95 -7.71 5.39
CA LYS A 39 -4.12 -6.45 4.66
C LYS A 39 -4.05 -6.67 3.15
N TRP A 40 -3.00 -7.35 2.68
CA TRP A 40 -2.79 -7.56 1.25
C TRP A 40 -3.76 -8.57 0.64
N VAL A 41 -4.08 -9.65 1.36
CA VAL A 41 -5.09 -10.63 0.93
C VAL A 41 -6.46 -9.96 0.74
N ARG A 42 -6.86 -9.10 1.68
CA ARG A 42 -8.12 -8.34 1.57
C ARG A 42 -8.10 -7.37 0.40
N ARG A 43 -7.00 -6.61 0.23
CA ARG A 43 -6.88 -5.64 -0.86
C ARG A 43 -6.88 -6.31 -2.24
N ALA A 44 -6.35 -7.53 -2.35
CA ALA A 44 -6.36 -8.31 -3.57
C ALA A 44 -7.72 -8.89 -3.97
N LYS A 45 -8.77 -8.72 -3.17
CA LYS A 45 -10.15 -9.02 -3.59
C LYS A 45 -10.66 -8.03 -4.65
N HIS A 46 -10.12 -6.81 -4.68
CA HIS A 46 -10.41 -5.87 -5.76
C HIS A 46 -9.61 -6.28 -7.01
N PRO A 47 -10.28 -6.55 -8.15
CA PRO A 47 -9.60 -6.91 -9.38
C PRO A 47 -8.75 -5.73 -9.88
N GLY A 48 -7.49 -6.01 -10.25
CA GLY A 48 -6.60 -5.02 -10.87
C GLY A 48 -5.16 -5.03 -10.32
N ARG A 49 -4.21 -4.58 -11.16
CA ARG A 49 -2.80 -4.40 -10.78
C ARG A 49 -2.61 -3.32 -9.71
N GLU A 50 -3.59 -2.43 -9.53
CA GLU A 50 -3.56 -1.33 -8.57
C GLU A 50 -3.60 -1.79 -7.11
N SER A 51 -4.13 -2.98 -6.85
CA SER A 51 -4.28 -3.54 -5.50
C SER A 51 -2.94 -3.68 -4.75
N PHE A 52 -1.81 -3.68 -5.46
CA PHE A 52 -0.47 -3.78 -4.89
C PHE A 52 0.35 -2.48 -4.93
N LYS A 53 -0.13 -1.44 -5.64
CA LYS A 53 0.52 -0.12 -5.67
C LYS A 53 0.41 0.55 -4.30
N ASP A 54 1.40 1.37 -3.97
CA ASP A 54 1.28 2.25 -2.82
C ASP A 54 0.16 3.25 -3.06
N LEU A 55 -0.64 3.48 -2.03
CA LEU A 55 -1.63 4.53 -2.06
C LEU A 55 -0.90 5.87 -1.92
N PRO A 56 -1.38 6.93 -2.58
CA PRO A 56 -0.84 8.25 -2.38
C PRO A 56 -0.90 8.60 -0.90
N LYS A 57 0.21 9.15 -0.37
CA LYS A 57 0.28 9.62 1.02
C LYS A 57 -0.43 10.96 1.23
N THR A 58 -0.89 11.57 0.14
CA THR A 58 -1.57 12.86 0.16
C THR A 58 -2.86 12.78 0.96
N PRO A 59 -3.11 13.73 1.89
CA PRO A 59 -4.37 13.79 2.61
C PRO A 59 -5.55 13.86 1.63
N HIS A 60 -6.54 12.99 1.79
CA HIS A 60 -7.73 12.99 0.94
C HIS A 60 -8.58 14.25 1.10
N LYS A 61 -8.49 14.92 2.26
CA LYS A 61 -9.20 16.16 2.56
C LYS A 61 -8.26 17.13 3.27
N VAL A 62 -8.12 18.32 2.71
CA VAL A 62 -7.39 19.44 3.30
C VAL A 62 -8.41 20.54 3.58
N LYS A 63 -8.68 20.83 4.86
CA LYS A 63 -9.74 21.78 5.26
C LYS A 63 -9.48 23.22 4.79
N ARG A 64 -8.21 23.61 4.63
CA ARG A 64 -7.76 24.95 4.22
C ARG A 64 -6.89 24.84 2.97
N LYS A 65 -7.43 24.19 1.93
CA LYS A 65 -6.73 24.13 0.65
C LYS A 65 -6.74 25.56 0.07
N ILE A 66 -5.54 26.14 -0.06
CA ILE A 66 -5.35 27.44 -0.69
C ILE A 66 -5.71 27.32 -2.17
N ASP A 67 -6.18 28.41 -2.77
CA ASP A 67 -6.44 28.42 -4.21
C ASP A 67 -5.14 28.22 -5.01
N VAL A 68 -5.26 27.57 -6.16
CA VAL A 68 -4.12 27.23 -7.03
C VAL A 68 -3.39 28.50 -7.49
N TYR A 69 -4.11 29.60 -7.70
CA TYR A 69 -3.48 30.88 -8.03
C TYR A 69 -2.58 31.39 -6.91
N THR A 70 -3.07 31.36 -5.67
CA THR A 70 -2.30 31.78 -4.49
C THR A 70 -1.08 30.90 -4.27
N GLU A 71 -1.21 29.58 -4.47
CA GLU A 71 -0.08 28.63 -4.37
C GLU A 71 1.01 28.95 -5.41
N ASN A 72 0.62 29.17 -6.67
CA ASN A 72 1.54 29.55 -7.74
C ASN A 72 2.22 30.90 -7.49
N ALA A 73 1.47 31.89 -6.98
CA ALA A 73 2.02 33.19 -6.62
C ALA A 73 3.12 33.08 -5.54
N ILE A 74 2.93 32.23 -4.52
CA ILE A 74 3.94 31.99 -3.49
C ILE A 74 5.19 31.32 -4.07
N ILE A 75 5.03 30.35 -4.97
CA ILE A 75 6.15 29.63 -5.59
C ILE A 75 6.99 30.57 -6.46
N ILE A 76 6.36 31.46 -7.23
CA ILE A 76 7.05 32.44 -8.09
C ILE A 76 7.85 33.46 -7.27
N LEU A 77 7.40 33.78 -6.05
CA LEU A 77 8.02 34.77 -5.17
C LEU A 77 9.15 34.21 -4.28
N ARG A 78 9.49 32.91 -4.40
CA ARG A 78 10.50 32.22 -3.58
C ARG A 78 11.76 31.93 -4.38
#